data_AF-A0A3N0DVY3-F1
#
_entry.id   AF-A0A3N0DVY3-F1
#
_cell.length_a   1.000
_cell.length_b   1.000
_cell.length_c   1.000
_cell.angle_alpha   90.00
_cell.angle_beta   90.00
_cell.angle_gamma   90.00
#
_symmetry.space_group_name_H-M   'P 1'
#
loop_
_entity.id
_entity.type
_entity.pdbx_description
1 polymer ?
#
loop_
_entity_poly.entity_id
_entity_poly.type
_entity_poly.pdbx_seq_one_letter_code
_entity_poly.pdbx_strand_id
1 'polypeptide(L)'
;MGEMDMGDQNGAPLEADTTTAEQVSREDWAEQRRAEARAHLDPPSHFDTPSWLGPSQREYVPPQVPVQPEPVHDQLHVYAPTPIADSVPDAAHWVEHRKPRFFVGALLSLALLGAVASLVFAIVAQSVIAVGALVGCAVIAVIFRGALMSSALTTVDLKSSTLKVREGNELSVFNLADPATRVEVTGTPGSSSWKVVLESVHHREIVLTAANVNPVEFDTILLHYRAVAERERQDRHDRYNR
;
A
#
# COMPACT_ATOMS: atom_id res chain seq x y z
N MET A 1 -26.99 -72.58 -7.98
CA MET A 1 -27.91 -71.63 -8.64
C MET A 1 -27.91 -70.39 -7.78
N GLY A 2 -27.23 -69.30 -8.09
CA GLY A 2 -26.52 -68.87 -9.29
C GLY A 2 -26.46 -67.34 -9.13
N GLU A 3 -25.29 -66.83 -8.71
CA GLU A 3 -25.00 -65.41 -8.56
C GLU A 3 -25.35 -64.66 -9.85
N MET A 4 -26.19 -63.62 -9.74
CA MET A 4 -26.37 -62.62 -10.77
C MET A 4 -25.59 -61.37 -10.37
N ASP A 5 -24.41 -61.29 -10.97
CA ASP A 5 -23.52 -60.15 -11.05
C ASP A 5 -24.20 -59.02 -11.86
N MET A 6 -24.58 -57.94 -11.20
CA MET A 6 -25.01 -56.70 -11.84
C MET A 6 -23.80 -55.79 -12.00
N GLY A 7 -23.14 -55.91 -13.15
CA GLY A 7 -22.09 -55.02 -13.60
C GLY A 7 -22.62 -53.60 -13.80
N ASP A 8 -22.21 -52.71 -12.89
CA ASP A 8 -22.47 -51.28 -12.91
C ASP A 8 -21.55 -50.62 -13.95
N GLN A 9 -22.09 -50.41 -15.16
CA GLN A 9 -21.42 -49.68 -16.24
C GLN A 9 -21.44 -48.18 -15.94
N ASN A 10 -20.49 -47.73 -15.14
CA ASN A 10 -20.14 -46.31 -15.01
C ASN A 10 -19.45 -45.82 -16.29
N GLY A 11 -20.25 -45.37 -17.25
CA GLY A 11 -19.79 -44.62 -18.40
C GLY A 11 -19.25 -43.26 -17.96
N ALA A 12 -17.93 -43.08 -18.05
CA ALA A 12 -17.28 -41.79 -17.85
C ALA A 12 -17.76 -40.80 -18.94
N PRO A 13 -18.17 -39.57 -18.57
CA PRO A 13 -18.50 -38.54 -19.54
C PRO A 13 -17.22 -38.15 -20.30
N LEU A 14 -17.29 -38.16 -21.63
CA LEU A 14 -16.30 -37.58 -22.53
C LEU A 14 -16.15 -36.10 -22.18
N GLU A 15 -15.05 -35.74 -21.52
CA GLU A 15 -14.61 -34.36 -21.35
C GLU A 15 -14.31 -33.79 -22.74
N ALA A 16 -15.25 -33.02 -23.28
CA ALA A 16 -15.04 -32.23 -24.47
C ALA A 16 -13.98 -31.16 -24.17
N ASP A 17 -12.88 -31.26 -24.91
CA ASP A 17 -11.72 -30.39 -24.89
C ASP A 17 -12.12 -28.95 -25.31
N THR A 18 -12.67 -28.20 -24.36
CA THR A 18 -13.10 -26.80 -24.52
C THR A 18 -11.95 -25.81 -24.37
N THR A 19 -10.78 -26.31 -23.97
CA THR A 19 -9.58 -25.51 -23.66
C THR A 19 -8.99 -24.82 -24.88
N THR A 20 -9.11 -25.42 -26.07
CA THR A 20 -8.47 -24.89 -27.29
C THR A 20 -9.19 -23.66 -27.84
N ALA A 21 -10.52 -23.56 -27.70
CA ALA A 21 -11.28 -22.43 -28.24
C ALA A 21 -11.10 -21.14 -27.42
N GLU A 22 -10.88 -21.25 -26.10
CA GLU A 22 -10.69 -20.08 -25.23
C GLU A 22 -9.27 -19.50 -25.34
N GLN A 23 -8.27 -20.34 -25.64
CA GLN A 23 -6.88 -19.88 -25.81
C GLN A 23 -6.70 -18.98 -27.03
N VAL A 24 -7.30 -19.33 -28.17
CA VAL A 24 -7.21 -18.54 -29.41
C VAL A 24 -7.81 -17.14 -29.22
N SER A 25 -8.93 -17.02 -28.49
CA SER A 25 -9.56 -15.73 -28.22
C SER A 25 -8.72 -14.79 -27.35
N ARG A 26 -7.84 -15.33 -26.48
CA ARG A 26 -6.97 -14.51 -25.61
C ARG A 26 -5.75 -13.97 -26.34
N GLU A 27 -5.21 -14.70 -27.31
CA GLU A 27 -4.07 -14.23 -28.12
C GLU A 27 -4.48 -13.08 -29.04
N ASP A 28 -5.63 -13.18 -29.71
CA ASP A 28 -6.18 -12.11 -30.58
C ASP A 28 -6.41 -10.80 -29.79
N TRP A 29 -6.93 -10.90 -28.57
CA TRP A 29 -7.14 -9.74 -27.69
C TRP A 29 -5.83 -9.06 -27.26
N ALA A 30 -4.77 -9.85 -27.08
CA ALA A 30 -3.45 -9.32 -26.71
C ALA A 30 -2.79 -8.60 -27.89
N GLU A 31 -2.94 -9.09 -29.12
CA GLU A 31 -2.46 -8.39 -30.32
C GLU A 31 -3.22 -7.10 -30.58
N GLN A 32 -4.55 -7.10 -30.43
CA GLN A 32 -5.36 -5.90 -30.63
C GLN A 32 -4.95 -4.78 -29.67
N ARG A 33 -4.71 -5.08 -28.38
CA ARG A 33 -4.23 -4.07 -27.41
C ARG A 33 -2.80 -3.58 -27.70
N ARG A 34 -1.93 -4.43 -28.26
CA ARG A 34 -0.58 -3.99 -28.68
C ARG A 34 -0.65 -3.07 -29.90
N ALA A 35 -1.55 -3.33 -30.85
CA ALA A 35 -1.75 -2.48 -32.01
C ALA A 35 -2.31 -1.10 -31.61
N GLU A 36 -3.28 -1.07 -30.70
CA GLU A 36 -3.89 0.17 -30.19
C GLU A 36 -2.89 1.01 -29.38
N ALA A 37 -2.04 0.38 -28.56
CA ALA A 37 -0.98 1.07 -27.82
C ALA A 37 0.09 1.70 -28.76
N ARG A 38 0.38 1.07 -29.91
CA ARG A 38 1.30 1.66 -30.91
C ARG A 38 0.70 2.88 -31.59
N ALA A 39 -0.61 2.88 -31.86
CA ALA A 39 -1.28 4.01 -32.51
C ALA A 39 -1.33 5.28 -31.64
N HIS A 40 -1.20 5.16 -30.32
CA HIS A 40 -1.18 6.30 -29.39
C HIS A 40 0.20 6.93 -29.16
N LEU A 41 1.27 6.30 -29.66
CA LEU A 41 2.65 6.74 -29.44
C LEU A 41 3.24 7.54 -30.60
N ASP A 42 2.47 7.86 -31.64
CA ASP A 42 2.92 8.83 -32.65
C ASP A 42 2.95 10.23 -32.01
N PRO A 43 4.13 10.80 -31.73
CA PRO A 43 4.19 12.14 -31.19
C PRO A 43 3.70 13.13 -32.24
N PRO A 44 2.90 14.15 -31.88
CA PRO A 44 2.56 15.22 -32.81
C PRO A 44 3.86 15.89 -33.28
N SER A 45 4.19 15.69 -34.56
CA SER A 45 5.44 16.11 -35.21
C SER A 45 5.48 17.59 -35.57
N HIS A 46 4.61 18.42 -34.97
CA HIS A 46 4.54 19.86 -35.19
C HIS A 46 4.77 20.59 -33.87
N PHE A 47 6.04 20.68 -33.44
CA PHE A 47 6.45 21.79 -32.59
C PHE A 47 6.69 22.98 -33.52
N ASP A 48 5.64 23.75 -33.75
CA ASP A 48 5.75 25.09 -34.33
C ASP A 48 6.57 25.94 -33.36
N THR A 49 7.87 26.06 -33.61
CA THR A 49 8.73 27.00 -32.91
C THR A 49 8.16 28.40 -33.15
N PRO A 50 7.63 29.08 -32.13
CA PRO A 50 6.94 30.33 -32.36
C PRO A 50 7.97 31.39 -32.76
N SER A 51 7.70 32.08 -33.87
CA SER A 51 8.61 32.95 -34.63
C SER A 51 9.03 34.27 -33.94
N TRP A 52 8.76 34.43 -32.63
CA TRP A 52 9.11 35.63 -31.86
C TRP A 52 10.46 35.54 -31.15
N LEU A 53 11.21 34.45 -31.32
CA LEU A 53 12.64 34.36 -30.98
C LEU A 53 13.45 35.20 -32.00
N GLY A 54 13.40 36.52 -31.84
CA GLY A 54 14.27 37.45 -32.54
C GLY A 54 15.73 37.31 -32.10
N PRO A 55 16.69 37.79 -32.92
CA PRO A 55 18.12 37.76 -32.58
C PRO A 55 18.38 38.64 -31.35
N SER A 56 18.57 38.03 -30.19
CA SER A 56 19.01 38.75 -29.00
C SER A 56 20.50 39.05 -29.11
N GLN A 57 20.86 40.13 -29.81
CA GLN A 57 22.16 40.79 -29.68
C GLN A 57 22.24 41.50 -28.32
N ARG A 58 22.13 40.75 -27.21
CA ARG A 58 22.56 41.27 -25.92
C ARG A 58 24.06 41.03 -25.81
N GLU A 59 24.81 42.10 -26.02
CA GLU A 59 26.21 42.20 -25.69
C GLU A 59 26.40 41.71 -24.25
N TYR A 60 27.06 40.57 -24.12
CA TYR A 60 27.33 39.93 -22.84
C TYR A 60 28.36 40.79 -22.10
N VAL A 61 27.87 41.64 -21.20
CA VAL A 61 28.71 42.27 -20.18
C VAL A 61 28.82 41.26 -19.04
N PRO A 62 29.98 40.62 -18.84
CA PRO A 62 30.15 39.69 -17.72
C PRO A 62 29.86 40.46 -16.43
N PRO A 63 28.95 39.97 -15.56
CA PRO A 63 28.71 40.61 -14.29
C PRO A 63 30.03 40.61 -13.50
N GLN A 64 30.53 41.79 -13.17
CA GLN A 64 31.66 41.93 -12.25
C GLN A 64 31.19 41.45 -10.88
N VAL A 65 31.50 40.21 -10.56
CA VAL A 65 31.27 39.62 -9.24
C VAL A 65 32.15 40.39 -8.26
N PRO A 66 31.57 41.07 -7.25
CA PRO A 66 32.36 41.67 -6.18
C PRO A 66 33.23 40.57 -5.57
N VAL A 67 34.54 40.80 -5.53
CA VAL A 67 35.50 39.88 -4.90
C VAL A 67 35.11 39.74 -3.43
N GLN A 68 34.37 38.67 -3.14
CA GLN A 68 33.97 38.33 -1.79
C GLN A 68 35.24 37.88 -1.07
N PRO A 69 35.61 38.51 0.07
CA PRO A 69 36.79 38.12 0.81
C PRO A 69 36.69 36.63 1.13
N GLU A 70 37.73 35.91 0.74
CA GLU A 70 37.89 34.47 0.93
C GLU A 70 37.59 34.15 2.40
N PRO A 71 36.51 33.42 2.70
CA PRO A 71 36.21 33.05 4.08
C PRO A 71 37.38 32.20 4.55
N VAL A 72 38.07 32.67 5.60
CA VAL A 72 39.05 31.88 6.33
C VAL A 72 38.37 30.55 6.63
N HIS A 73 38.81 29.50 5.94
CA HIS A 73 38.32 28.14 6.17
C HIS A 73 38.82 27.75 7.55
N ASP A 74 38.10 28.20 8.57
CA ASP A 74 38.08 27.55 9.85
C ASP A 74 37.76 26.10 9.52
N GLN A 75 38.75 25.23 9.74
CA GLN A 75 38.62 23.81 9.52
C GLN A 75 37.58 23.32 10.53
N LEU A 76 36.31 23.53 10.20
CA LEU A 76 35.23 22.69 10.64
C LEU A 76 35.69 21.30 10.22
N HIS A 77 36.27 20.60 11.19
CA HIS A 77 36.36 19.16 11.15
C HIS A 77 34.95 18.71 10.81
N VAL A 78 34.75 18.43 9.51
CA VAL A 78 33.66 17.65 9.02
C VAL A 78 33.87 16.35 9.77
N TYR A 79 33.20 16.25 10.91
CA TYR A 79 32.91 14.98 11.54
C TYR A 79 32.14 14.25 10.46
N ALA A 80 32.87 13.54 9.60
CA ALA A 80 32.30 12.46 8.82
C ALA A 80 31.58 11.64 9.88
N PRO A 81 30.24 11.63 9.89
CA PRO A 81 29.50 10.90 10.88
C PRO A 81 30.09 9.51 10.84
N THR A 82 30.73 9.10 11.94
CA THR A 82 31.23 7.73 12.05
C THR A 82 29.99 6.90 11.77
N PRO A 83 29.96 6.09 10.70
CA PRO A 83 28.77 5.35 10.35
C PRO A 83 28.48 4.47 11.55
N ILE A 84 27.51 4.89 12.36
CA ILE A 84 26.99 4.08 13.44
C ILE A 84 26.34 2.95 12.67
N ALA A 85 27.07 1.85 12.57
CA ALA A 85 26.61 0.61 11.98
C ALA A 85 25.60 -0.04 12.95
N ASP A 86 24.59 0.74 13.36
CA ASP A 86 23.34 0.19 13.85
C ASP A 86 22.73 -0.48 12.63
N SER A 87 22.93 -1.79 12.59
CA SER A 87 22.50 -2.67 11.50
C SER A 87 21.00 -2.48 11.30
N VAL A 88 20.63 -1.75 10.25
CA VAL A 88 19.25 -1.69 9.79
C VAL A 88 18.83 -3.11 9.48
N PRO A 89 17.71 -3.59 10.05
CA PRO A 89 17.28 -4.96 9.83
C PRO A 89 16.99 -5.19 8.35
N ASP A 90 17.64 -6.21 7.76
CA ASP A 90 17.42 -6.60 6.35
C ASP A 90 15.98 -7.06 6.08
N ALA A 91 15.27 -7.50 7.12
CA ALA A 91 13.87 -7.84 7.06
C ALA A 91 13.17 -7.46 8.37
N ALA A 92 11.99 -6.87 8.26
CA ALA A 92 11.15 -6.57 9.40
C ALA A 92 9.70 -6.84 9.03
N HIS A 93 8.98 -7.49 9.94
CA HIS A 93 7.61 -7.92 9.71
C HIS A 93 6.71 -7.34 10.79
N TRP A 94 5.80 -6.46 10.40
CA TRP A 94 4.79 -5.92 11.29
C TRP A 94 3.40 -6.39 10.89
N VAL A 95 2.73 -7.02 11.83
CA VAL A 95 1.31 -7.31 11.73
C VAL A 95 0.58 -6.27 12.56
N GLU A 96 -0.47 -5.66 12.01
CA GLU A 96 -1.30 -4.74 12.77
C GLU A 96 -1.87 -5.47 14.01
N HIS A 97 -1.36 -5.12 15.20
CA HIS A 97 -1.83 -5.66 16.47
C HIS A 97 -3.09 -4.91 16.90
N ARG A 98 -4.13 -5.02 16.08
CA ARG A 98 -5.43 -4.47 16.43
C ARG A 98 -5.94 -5.24 17.66
N LYS A 99 -6.01 -4.56 18.82
CA LYS A 99 -6.75 -5.00 20.02
C LYS A 99 -8.30 -4.89 19.96
N PRO A 100 -9.00 -4.43 18.89
CA PRO A 100 -10.45 -4.27 18.95
C PRO A 100 -11.19 -5.61 18.98
N ARG A 101 -10.53 -6.75 18.72
CA ARG A 101 -11.16 -8.07 18.88
C ARG A 101 -11.68 -8.29 20.31
N PHE A 102 -11.01 -7.75 21.33
CA PHE A 102 -11.48 -7.85 22.70
C PHE A 102 -12.71 -6.96 22.95
N PHE A 103 -12.69 -5.71 22.45
CA PHE A 103 -13.85 -4.81 22.59
C PHE A 103 -15.07 -5.33 21.84
N VAL A 104 -14.88 -5.79 20.61
CA VAL A 104 -15.91 -6.40 19.80
C VAL A 104 -16.42 -7.67 20.47
N GLY A 105 -15.53 -8.55 20.92
CA GLY A 105 -15.91 -9.77 21.64
C GLY A 105 -16.74 -9.44 22.88
N ALA A 106 -16.30 -8.47 23.69
CA ALA A 106 -17.03 -8.02 24.87
C ALA A 106 -18.40 -7.42 24.52
N LEU A 107 -18.49 -6.61 23.47
CA LEU A 107 -19.75 -6.01 23.01
C LEU A 107 -20.72 -7.10 22.52
N LEU A 108 -20.21 -8.11 21.81
CA LEU A 108 -20.98 -9.22 21.29
C LEU A 108 -21.43 -10.16 22.42
N SER A 109 -20.58 -10.40 23.43
CA SER A 109 -20.97 -11.10 24.65
C SER A 109 -22.07 -10.35 25.41
N LEU A 110 -21.96 -9.02 25.53
CA LEU A 110 -22.96 -8.19 26.20
C LEU A 110 -24.30 -8.18 25.43
N ALA A 111 -24.24 -8.10 24.10
CA ALA A 111 -25.42 -8.21 23.23
C ALA A 111 -26.08 -9.59 23.34
N LEU A 112 -25.30 -10.66 23.39
CA LEU A 112 -25.80 -12.02 23.59
C LEU A 112 -26.49 -12.17 24.95
N LEU A 113 -25.88 -11.66 26.02
CA LEU A 113 -26.48 -11.60 27.35
C LEU A 113 -27.82 -10.83 27.35
N GLY A 114 -27.86 -9.68 26.66
CA GLY A 114 -29.09 -8.90 26.48
C GLY A 114 -30.18 -9.67 25.72
N ALA A 115 -29.81 -10.37 24.65
CA ALA A 115 -30.75 -11.19 23.87
C ALA A 115 -31.32 -12.35 24.70
N VAL A 116 -30.48 -13.05 25.47
CA VAL A 116 -30.92 -14.14 26.36
C VAL A 116 -31.85 -13.61 27.45
N ALA A 117 -31.51 -12.49 28.08
CA ALA A 117 -32.36 -11.85 29.09
C ALA A 117 -33.71 -11.41 28.51
N SER A 118 -33.71 -10.82 27.31
CA SER A 118 -34.93 -10.42 26.60
C SER A 118 -35.80 -11.62 26.23
N LEU A 119 -35.20 -12.75 25.84
CA LEU A 119 -35.92 -13.98 25.51
C LEU A 119 -36.61 -14.56 26.75
N VAL A 120 -35.91 -14.64 27.88
CA VAL A 120 -36.51 -15.09 29.15
C VAL A 120 -37.67 -14.18 29.54
N PHE A 121 -37.50 -12.87 29.42
CA PHE A 121 -38.56 -11.91 29.72
C PHE A 121 -39.76 -12.05 28.77
N ALA A 122 -39.53 -12.34 27.48
CA ALA A 122 -40.57 -12.58 26.48
C ALA A 122 -41.48 -13.76 26.86
N ILE A 123 -40.85 -14.88 27.23
CA ILE A 123 -41.54 -16.14 27.56
C ILE A 123 -42.42 -15.95 28.80
N VAL A 124 -41.91 -15.22 29.80
CA VAL A 124 -42.64 -14.97 31.05
C VAL A 124 -43.78 -13.97 30.86
N ALA A 125 -43.58 -12.93 30.04
CA ALA A 125 -44.53 -11.82 29.92
C ALA A 125 -45.52 -11.92 28.75
N GLN A 126 -45.37 -12.89 27.83
CA GLN A 126 -46.15 -13.00 26.58
C GLN A 126 -46.31 -11.67 25.80
N SER A 127 -45.30 -10.79 25.86
CA SER A 127 -45.42 -9.45 25.31
C SER A 127 -44.88 -9.34 23.88
N VAL A 128 -45.63 -8.68 23.00
CA VAL A 128 -45.24 -8.38 21.61
C VAL A 128 -43.98 -7.51 21.55
N ILE A 129 -43.75 -6.70 22.59
CA ILE A 129 -42.56 -5.83 22.73
C ILE A 129 -41.27 -6.66 22.73
N ALA A 130 -41.30 -7.85 23.34
CA ALA A 130 -40.12 -8.68 23.47
C ALA A 130 -39.69 -9.36 22.15
N VAL A 131 -40.65 -9.61 21.24
CA VAL A 131 -40.35 -10.09 19.88
C VAL A 131 -39.60 -9.01 19.09
N GLY A 132 -40.03 -7.75 19.22
CA GLY A 132 -39.36 -6.61 18.59
C GLY A 132 -37.91 -6.44 19.07
N ALA A 133 -37.66 -6.61 20.37
CA ALA A 133 -36.32 -6.53 20.94
C ALA A 133 -35.38 -7.62 20.39
N LEU A 134 -35.90 -8.85 20.22
CA LEU A 134 -35.12 -9.98 19.69
C LEU A 134 -34.72 -9.75 18.23
N VAL A 135 -35.65 -9.28 17.40
CA VAL A 135 -35.37 -8.91 15.99
C VAL A 135 -34.34 -7.78 15.93
N GLY A 136 -34.48 -6.75 16.78
CA GLY A 136 -33.50 -5.66 16.87
C GLY A 136 -32.09 -6.15 17.21
N CYS A 137 -31.96 -7.04 18.20
CA CYS A 137 -30.68 -7.65 18.57
C CYS A 137 -30.07 -8.46 17.42
N ALA A 138 -30.88 -9.24 16.70
CA ALA A 138 -30.42 -10.02 15.55
C ALA A 138 -29.88 -9.13 14.41
N VAL A 139 -30.57 -8.03 14.09
CA VAL A 139 -30.12 -7.07 13.08
C VAL A 139 -28.79 -6.43 13.47
N ILE A 140 -28.65 -5.98 14.72
CA ILE A 140 -27.40 -5.41 15.23
C ILE A 140 -26.25 -6.42 15.13
N ALA A 141 -26.49 -7.68 15.50
CA ALA A 141 -25.48 -8.73 15.41
C ALA A 141 -25.02 -8.99 13.97
N VAL A 142 -25.95 -8.96 12.98
CA VAL A 142 -25.61 -9.11 11.56
C VAL A 142 -24.78 -7.93 11.06
N ILE A 143 -25.17 -6.69 11.38
CA ILE A 143 -24.40 -5.48 11.01
C ILE A 143 -23.00 -5.56 11.62
N PHE A 144 -22.88 -5.95 12.89
CA PHE A 144 -21.61 -6.05 13.59
C PHE A 144 -20.71 -7.14 12.99
N ARG A 145 -21.30 -8.28 12.62
CA ARG A 145 -20.60 -9.36 11.92
C ARG A 145 -20.11 -8.90 10.54
N GLY A 146 -20.92 -8.15 9.81
CA GLY A 146 -20.54 -7.55 8.53
C GLY A 146 -19.36 -6.59 8.67
N ALA A 147 -19.43 -5.69 9.67
CA ALA A 147 -18.35 -4.74 9.97
C ALA A 147 -17.04 -5.46 10.34
N LEU A 148 -17.12 -6.57 11.08
CA LEU A 148 -15.97 -7.39 11.43
C LEU A 148 -15.32 -8.10 10.24
N MET A 149 -16.13 -8.61 9.30
CA MET A 149 -15.59 -9.23 8.09
C MET A 149 -14.96 -8.21 7.14
N SER A 150 -15.40 -6.95 7.20
CA SER A 150 -14.86 -5.87 6.36
C SER A 150 -13.54 -5.29 6.87
N SER A 151 -13.11 -5.59 8.11
CA SER A 151 -11.82 -5.10 8.61
C SER A 151 -10.67 -5.96 8.08
N ALA A 152 -10.16 -5.58 6.91
CA ALA A 152 -8.91 -6.09 6.39
C ALA A 152 -7.78 -5.90 7.42
N LEU A 153 -6.99 -6.96 7.68
CA LEU A 153 -5.74 -6.80 8.43
C LEU A 153 -4.70 -6.17 7.51
N THR A 154 -4.05 -5.12 7.98
CA THR A 154 -2.89 -4.56 7.30
C THR A 154 -1.65 -5.34 7.72
N THR A 155 -0.98 -6.01 6.79
CA THR A 155 0.35 -6.59 7.06
C THR A 155 1.41 -5.80 6.31
N VAL A 156 2.44 -5.39 7.03
CA VAL A 156 3.55 -4.62 6.50
C VAL A 156 4.80 -5.47 6.59
N ASP A 157 5.37 -5.78 5.44
CA ASP A 157 6.53 -6.65 5.32
C ASP A 157 7.64 -5.88 4.61
N LEU A 158 8.72 -5.59 5.32
CA LEU A 158 9.91 -4.95 4.78
C LEU A 158 10.92 -6.03 4.46
N LYS A 159 11.40 -6.04 3.22
CA LYS A 159 12.51 -6.86 2.78
C LYS A 159 13.51 -5.98 2.04
N SER A 160 14.66 -5.74 2.65
CA SER A 160 15.63 -4.75 2.19
C SER A 160 14.93 -3.39 1.99
N SER A 161 15.11 -2.72 0.85
CA SER A 161 14.44 -1.44 0.56
C SER A 161 12.98 -1.57 0.14
N THR A 162 12.47 -2.80 -0.05
CA THR A 162 11.12 -3.03 -0.57
C THR A 162 10.13 -3.23 0.57
N LEU A 163 9.20 -2.29 0.70
CA LEU A 163 8.09 -2.34 1.64
C LEU A 163 6.84 -2.88 0.95
N LYS A 164 6.34 -4.00 1.42
CA LYS A 164 5.08 -4.61 0.96
C LYS A 164 4.01 -4.32 1.98
N VAL A 165 3.00 -3.57 1.60
CA VAL A 165 1.81 -3.30 2.41
C VAL A 165 0.65 -4.08 1.81
N ARG A 166 0.12 -5.05 2.55
CA ARG A 166 -1.08 -5.78 2.17
C ARG A 166 -2.25 -5.25 3.00
N GLU A 167 -3.22 -4.64 2.32
CA GLU A 167 -4.47 -4.17 2.91
C GLU A 167 -5.61 -4.99 2.30
N GLY A 168 -6.07 -6.01 3.04
CA GLY A 168 -7.14 -6.88 2.59
C GLY A 168 -6.69 -7.76 1.43
N ASN A 169 -7.31 -7.63 0.27
CA ASN A 169 -6.93 -8.37 -0.94
C ASN A 169 -5.96 -7.59 -1.84
N GLU A 170 -5.53 -6.40 -1.41
CA GLU A 170 -4.70 -5.53 -2.20
C GLU A 170 -3.26 -5.53 -1.68
N LEU A 171 -2.31 -5.72 -2.59
CA LEU A 171 -0.88 -5.71 -2.27
C LEU A 171 -0.25 -4.49 -2.95
N SER A 172 0.23 -3.57 -2.13
CA SER A 172 1.02 -2.43 -2.58
C SER A 172 2.49 -2.65 -2.26
N VAL A 173 3.35 -2.32 -3.21
CA VAL A 173 4.80 -2.48 -3.10
C VAL A 173 5.44 -1.13 -3.31
N PHE A 174 6.26 -0.70 -2.35
CA PHE A 174 7.00 0.54 -2.37
C PHE A 174 8.48 0.24 -2.25
N ASN A 175 9.32 0.97 -2.99
CA ASN A 175 10.75 0.94 -2.80
C ASN A 175 11.17 2.20 -2.06
N LEU A 176 11.59 2.05 -0.80
CA LEU A 176 12.01 3.16 0.06
C LEU A 176 13.34 3.77 -0.37
N ALA A 177 14.16 3.02 -1.11
CA ALA A 177 15.39 3.53 -1.70
C ALA A 177 15.14 4.25 -3.04
N ASP A 178 13.95 4.11 -3.64
CA ASP A 178 13.65 4.78 -4.90
C ASP A 178 13.44 6.29 -4.65
N PRO A 179 14.28 7.15 -5.24
CA PRO A 179 14.17 8.60 -5.09
C PRO A 179 12.89 9.21 -5.69
N ALA A 180 12.13 8.45 -6.48
CA ALA A 180 10.80 8.83 -6.99
C ALA A 180 9.67 8.55 -5.97
N THR A 181 9.87 7.68 -4.98
CA THR A 181 8.89 7.40 -3.94
C THR A 181 8.85 8.58 -2.97
N ARG A 182 7.67 9.20 -2.80
CA ARG A 182 7.48 10.30 -1.85
C ARG A 182 7.10 9.74 -0.50
N VAL A 183 7.90 10.06 0.52
CA VAL A 183 7.68 9.63 1.90
C VAL A 183 7.53 10.87 2.77
N GLU A 184 6.36 11.07 3.35
CA GLU A 184 6.12 12.14 4.32
C GLU A 184 5.88 11.57 5.71
N VAL A 185 6.72 11.95 6.67
CA VAL A 185 6.55 11.58 8.07
C VAL A 185 5.93 12.76 8.80
N THR A 186 4.80 12.53 9.47
CA THR A 186 4.13 13.53 10.30
C THR A 186 4.07 13.05 11.75
N GLY A 187 4.37 13.94 12.70
CA GLY A 187 4.35 13.66 14.13
C GLY A 187 5.67 13.09 14.65
N THR A 188 5.68 12.69 15.92
CA THR A 188 6.88 12.18 16.62
C THR A 188 6.79 10.68 16.83
N PRO A 189 7.84 9.88 16.56
CA PRO A 189 7.84 8.45 16.83
C PRO A 189 7.40 8.14 18.27
N GLY A 190 6.44 7.22 18.43
CA GLY A 190 5.83 6.88 19.73
C GLY A 190 4.60 7.71 20.11
N SER A 191 4.29 8.79 19.39
CA SER A 191 3.03 9.53 19.56
C SER A 191 1.88 8.90 18.77
N SER A 192 0.64 9.06 19.24
CA SER A 192 -0.56 8.63 18.50
C SER A 192 -0.81 9.43 17.21
N SER A 193 -0.27 10.65 17.13
CA SER A 193 -0.30 11.49 15.93
C SER A 193 0.71 11.06 14.86
N TRP A 194 1.59 10.10 15.17
CA TRP A 194 2.60 9.64 14.22
C TRP A 194 1.96 8.90 13.06
N LYS A 195 2.28 9.34 11.85
CA LYS A 195 1.85 8.71 10.61
C LYS A 195 2.90 8.93 9.52
N VAL A 196 3.00 7.96 8.62
CA VAL A 196 3.84 8.02 7.43
C VAL A 196 2.93 7.89 6.22
N VAL A 197 3.01 8.87 5.33
CA VAL A 197 2.30 8.87 4.06
C VAL A 197 3.29 8.43 2.99
N LEU A 198 2.96 7.33 2.31
CA LEU A 198 3.71 6.77 1.21
C LEU A 198 2.92 7.00 -0.07
N GLU A 199 3.51 7.74 -1.02
CA GLU A 199 2.94 7.93 -2.35
C GLU A 199 3.70 7.07 -3.36
N SER A 200 2.98 6.19 -4.05
CA SER A 200 3.51 5.41 -5.17
C SER A 200 3.58 6.25 -6.44
N VAL A 201 4.39 5.82 -7.42
CA VAL A 201 4.44 6.36 -8.79
C VAL A 201 3.05 6.39 -9.46
N HIS A 202 2.13 5.52 -9.05
CA HIS A 202 0.75 5.48 -9.54
C HIS A 202 -0.21 6.43 -8.78
N HIS A 203 0.33 7.43 -8.05
CA HIS A 203 -0.43 8.37 -7.19
C HIS A 203 -1.31 7.69 -6.14
N ARG A 204 -0.94 6.46 -5.76
CA ARG A 204 -1.61 5.77 -4.68
C ARG A 204 -0.98 6.20 -3.37
N GLU A 205 -1.81 6.78 -2.50
CA GLU A 205 -1.44 7.15 -1.15
C GLU A 205 -1.75 6.00 -0.18
N ILE A 206 -0.78 5.62 0.65
CA ILE A 206 -0.96 4.71 1.77
C ILE A 206 -0.48 5.39 3.04
N VAL A 207 -1.34 5.38 4.06
CA VAL A 207 -1.04 5.96 5.37
C VAL A 207 -0.73 4.84 6.35
N LEU A 208 0.53 4.76 6.78
CA LEU A 208 0.94 3.89 7.87
C LEU A 208 0.88 4.67 9.19
N THR A 209 0.26 4.08 10.20
CA THR A 209 0.16 4.68 11.55
C THR A 209 0.92 3.84 12.57
N ALA A 210 1.04 4.34 13.79
CA ALA A 210 1.62 3.60 14.91
C ALA A 210 0.86 2.30 15.27
N ALA A 211 -0.35 2.09 14.72
CA ALA A 211 -1.07 0.83 14.85
C ALA A 211 -0.56 -0.25 13.89
N ASN A 212 -0.01 0.15 12.73
CA ASN A 212 0.40 -0.77 11.66
C ASN A 212 1.86 -1.20 11.79
N VAL A 213 2.73 -0.33 12.29
CA VAL A 213 4.18 -0.54 12.43
C VAL A 213 4.68 0.00 13.75
N ASN A 214 5.83 -0.49 14.22
CA ASN A 214 6.52 0.10 15.36
C ASN A 214 7.15 1.44 14.91
N PRO A 215 6.67 2.60 15.41
CA PRO A 215 7.09 3.90 14.88
C PRO A 215 8.58 4.19 15.12
N VAL A 216 9.17 3.72 16.22
CA VAL A 216 10.58 3.97 16.56
C VAL A 216 11.51 3.17 15.64
N GLU A 217 11.17 1.91 15.43
CA GLU A 217 11.91 1.02 14.54
C GLU A 217 11.78 1.47 13.07
N PHE A 218 10.55 1.80 12.65
CA PHE A 218 10.28 2.21 11.27
C PHE A 218 10.92 3.56 10.93
N ASP A 219 10.93 4.52 11.84
CA ASP A 219 11.59 5.82 11.62
C ASP A 219 13.09 5.67 11.37
N THR A 220 13.76 4.80 12.13
CA THR A 220 15.19 4.48 11.93
C THR A 220 15.46 3.92 10.53
N ILE A 221 14.59 3.00 10.07
CA ILE A 221 14.65 2.41 8.74
C ILE A 221 14.43 3.47 7.65
N LEU A 222 13.44 4.35 7.83
CA LEU A 222 13.16 5.42 6.88
C LEU A 222 14.33 6.40 6.76
N LEU A 223 14.94 6.80 7.88
CA LEU A 223 16.11 7.67 7.88
C LEU A 223 17.26 7.07 7.07
N HIS A 224 17.51 5.77 7.24
CA HIS A 224 18.54 5.06 6.48
C HIS A 224 18.27 5.07 4.98
N TYR A 225 17.09 4.62 4.54
CA TYR A 225 16.78 4.55 3.11
C TYR A 225 16.63 5.92 2.46
N ARG A 226 16.20 6.94 3.20
CA ARG A 226 16.18 8.32 2.71
C ARG A 226 17.59 8.85 2.43
N ALA A 227 18.56 8.54 3.27
CA ALA A 227 19.95 8.91 3.02
C ALA A 227 20.51 8.20 1.77
N VAL A 228 20.13 6.95 1.53
CA VAL A 228 20.48 6.20 0.31
C VAL A 228 19.85 6.85 -0.92
N ALA A 229 18.55 7.15 -0.88
CA ALA A 229 17.82 7.77 -1.98
C ALA A 229 18.37 9.16 -2.34
N GLU A 230 18.77 9.97 -1.35
CA GLU A 230 19.39 11.28 -1.59
C GLU A 230 20.75 11.16 -2.28
N ARG A 231 21.58 10.21 -1.84
CA ARG A 231 22.88 9.94 -2.49
C ARG A 231 22.69 9.54 -3.95
N GLU A 232 21.77 8.64 -4.23
CA GLU A 232 21.47 8.24 -5.60
C GLU A 232 20.89 9.38 -6.45
N ARG A 233 20.10 10.27 -5.85
CA ARG A 233 19.61 11.49 -6.52
C ARG A 233 20.78 12.41 -6.89
N GLN A 234 21.71 12.65 -5.97
CA GLN A 234 22.90 13.47 -6.21
C GLN A 234 23.79 12.84 -7.29
N ASP A 235 24.07 11.55 -7.22
CA ASP A 235 24.90 10.83 -8.20
C ASP A 235 24.28 10.85 -9.62
N ARG A 236 22.95 10.84 -9.72
CA ARG A 236 22.26 11.03 -11.00
C ARG A 236 22.42 12.46 -11.50
N HIS A 237 22.25 13.45 -10.63
CA HIS A 237 22.43 14.85 -10.98
C HIS A 237 23.84 15.14 -11.51
N ASP A 238 24.86 14.64 -10.83
CA ASP A 238 26.27 14.82 -11.21
C ASP A 238 26.62 14.13 -12.53
N ARG A 239 25.97 12.99 -12.84
CA ARG A 239 26.16 12.30 -14.13
C ARG A 239 25.52 13.04 -15.31
N TYR A 240 24.40 13.72 -15.11
CA TYR A 240 23.72 14.44 -16.19
C TYR A 240 24.31 15.82 -16.48
N ASN A 241 25.06 16.40 -15.54
CA ASN A 241 25.67 17.72 -15.68
C ASN A 241 27.13 17.71 -16.20
N ARG A 242 27.66 16.54 -16.60
CA ARG A 242 28.98 16.41 -17.25
C ARG A 242 28.85 16.37 -18.76
#